data_AF-A0A7V2JRI2-F1
#
_entry.id   AF-A0A7V2JRI2-F1
#
_cell.length_a   1.000
_cell.length_b   1.000
_cell.length_c   1.000
_cell.angle_alpha   90.00
_cell.angle_beta   90.00
_cell.angle_gamma   90.00
#
_symmetry.space_group_name_H-M   'P 1'
#
loop_
_entity.id
_entity.type
_entity.pdbx_description
1 polymer ?
#
loop_
_entity_poly.entity_id
_entity_poly.type
_entity_poly.pdbx_seq_one_letter_code
_entity_poly.pdbx_strand_id
1 'polypeptide(L)'
;MRTIADRHLNAINRKNPTLSEAWVEARNFVIRYGVAISLGVISVTIYVLLYEYSGNIKHLAQEAYIGHKTWFFVPILIMFAFSLIHGSFTAHFWDSLGVKPKKP
;
A
#
# COMPACT_ATOMS: atom_id res chain seq x y z
N MET A 1 41.37 15.78 1.37
CA MET A 1 40.66 14.49 1.38
C MET A 1 40.03 14.26 2.75
N ARG A 2 38.88 14.87 3.03
CA ARG A 2 38.13 14.81 4.31
C ARG A 2 36.66 14.46 4.05
N THR A 3 36.43 13.36 3.34
CA THR A 3 35.12 13.17 2.67
C THR A 3 34.39 11.89 3.03
N ILE A 4 35.06 10.87 3.60
CA ILE A 4 34.42 9.59 3.95
C ILE A 4 34.51 9.33 5.46
N ALA A 5 35.71 9.43 6.04
CA ALA A 5 35.92 9.27 7.48
C ALA A 5 35.03 10.22 8.31
N ASP A 6 34.99 11.51 7.96
CA ASP A 6 34.18 12.51 8.67
C ASP A 6 32.67 12.24 8.57
N ARG A 7 32.19 11.63 7.48
CA ARG A 7 30.78 11.22 7.33
C ARG A 7 30.42 10.08 8.28
N HIS A 8 31.30 9.08 8.41
CA HIS A 8 31.08 7.98 9.34
C HIS A 8 31.20 8.43 10.79
N LEU A 9 32.19 9.27 11.11
CA LEU A 9 32.34 9.85 12.45
C LEU A 9 31.12 10.71 12.83
N ASN A 10 30.59 11.52 11.90
CA ASN A 10 29.37 12.29 12.15
C ASN A 10 28.10 11.42 12.27
N ALA A 11 28.05 10.25 11.61
CA ALA A 11 26.95 9.30 11.77
C ALA A 11 26.99 8.61 13.15
N ILE A 12 28.18 8.27 13.64
CA ILE A 12 28.40 7.69 14.98
C ILE A 12 28.19 8.75 16.07
N ASN A 13 28.50 10.01 15.79
CA ASN A 13 28.34 11.15 16.70
C ASN A 13 26.94 11.79 16.65
N ARG A 14 25.97 11.19 15.93
CA ARG A 14 24.58 11.61 16.07
C ARG A 14 24.09 11.23 17.45
N LYS A 15 23.76 12.22 18.25
CA LYS A 15 23.04 12.04 19.51
C LYS A 15 21.78 11.24 19.22
N ASN A 16 21.59 10.11 19.91
CA ASN A 16 20.35 9.33 19.78
C ASN A 16 19.17 10.26 20.05
N PRO A 17 18.15 10.26 19.19
CA PRO A 17 16.97 11.10 19.41
C PRO A 17 16.39 10.76 20.77
N THR A 18 16.01 11.78 21.51
CA THR A 18 15.26 11.59 22.75
C THR A 18 13.93 10.91 22.42
N LEU A 19 13.34 10.19 23.38
CA LEU A 19 12.07 9.51 23.15
C LEU A 19 10.99 10.47 22.60
N SER A 20 10.94 11.72 23.10
CA SER A 20 10.01 12.74 22.61
C SER A 20 10.27 13.13 21.15
N GLU A 21 11.52 13.27 20.74
CA GLU A 21 11.87 13.59 19.35
C GLU A 21 11.51 12.43 18.41
N ALA A 22 11.78 11.19 18.83
CA ALA A 22 11.41 9.99 18.09
C ALA A 22 9.87 9.86 17.92
N TRP A 23 9.08 10.16 18.96
CA TRP A 23 7.62 10.18 18.88
C TRP A 23 7.10 11.25 17.90
N VAL A 24 7.70 12.45 17.91
CA VAL A 24 7.32 13.52 16.99
C VAL A 24 7.63 13.13 15.54
N GLU A 25 8.80 12.53 15.29
CA GLU A 25 9.18 12.04 13.98
C GLU A 25 8.24 10.93 13.48
N ALA A 26 7.94 9.93 14.32
CA ALA A 26 6.99 8.87 14.01
C ALA A 26 5.59 9.42 13.70
N ARG A 27 5.10 10.37 14.50
CA ARG A 27 3.81 11.04 14.24
C ARG A 27 3.83 11.78 12.91
N ASN A 28 4.89 12.54 12.64
CA ASN A 28 5.03 13.30 11.39
C ASN A 28 5.13 12.37 10.17
N PHE A 29 5.82 11.23 10.32
CA PHE A 29 5.88 10.17 9.31
C PHE A 29 4.48 9.62 9.02
N VAL A 30 3.73 9.26 10.06
CA VAL A 30 2.36 8.73 9.91
C VAL A 30 1.42 9.76 9.29
N ILE A 31 1.50 11.04 9.67
CA ILE A 31 0.69 12.10 9.04
C ILE A 31 1.07 12.25 7.56
N ARG A 32 2.37 12.22 7.23
CA ARG A 32 2.86 12.42 5.87
C ARG A 32 2.52 11.27 4.93
N TYR A 33 2.61 10.03 5.42
CA TYR A 33 2.39 8.82 4.63
C TYR A 33 1.09 8.09 4.98
N GLY A 34 0.21 8.73 5.75
CA GLY A 34 -1.01 8.13 6.27
C GLY A 34 -1.90 7.56 5.16
N VAL A 35 -2.00 8.25 4.03
CA VAL A 35 -2.76 7.78 2.86
C VAL A 35 -2.22 6.45 2.32
N ALA A 36 -0.90 6.34 2.14
CA ALA A 36 -0.26 5.11 1.67
C ALA A 36 -0.46 3.96 2.67
N ILE A 37 -0.33 4.25 3.96
CA ILE A 37 -0.53 3.27 5.04
C ILE A 37 -1.99 2.79 5.05
N SER A 38 -2.96 3.70 5.03
CA SER A 38 -4.39 3.36 5.01
C SER A 38 -4.76 2.53 3.79
N LEU A 39 -4.35 2.95 2.59
CA LEU A 39 -4.60 2.19 1.36
C LEU A 39 -3.90 0.82 1.37
N GLY A 40 -2.73 0.71 2.00
CA GLY A 40 -2.03 -0.55 2.21
C GLY A 40 -2.82 -1.49 3.12
N VAL A 41 -3.30 -1.00 4.27
CA VAL A 41 -4.16 -1.77 5.19
C VAL A 41 -5.43 -2.23 4.48
N ILE A 42 -6.13 -1.33 3.79
CA ILE A 42 -7.34 -1.66 3.03
C ILE A 42 -7.02 -2.70 1.95
N SER A 43 -5.90 -2.58 1.24
CA SER A 43 -5.47 -3.56 0.23
C SER A 43 -5.24 -4.94 0.84
N VAL A 44 -4.56 -5.02 1.99
CA VAL A 44 -4.36 -6.28 2.72
C VAL A 44 -5.70 -6.89 3.14
N THR A 45 -6.61 -6.07 3.68
CA THR A 45 -7.96 -6.52 4.06
C THR A 45 -8.71 -7.09 2.86
N ILE A 46 -8.69 -6.42 1.71
CA ILE A 46 -9.34 -6.91 0.49
C ILE A 46 -8.71 -8.22 0.01
N TYR A 47 -7.38 -8.36 0.09
CA TYR A 47 -6.70 -9.62 -0.23
C TYR A 47 -7.16 -10.77 0.67
N VAL A 48 -7.24 -10.53 1.98
CA VAL A 48 -7.72 -11.53 2.94
C VAL A 48 -9.17 -11.93 2.64
N LEU A 49 -10.04 -10.95 2.37
CA LEU A 49 -11.43 -11.23 2.01
C LEU A 49 -11.54 -11.99 0.68
N LEU A 50 -10.78 -11.61 -0.34
CA LEU A 50 -10.74 -12.31 -1.62
C LEU A 50 -10.27 -13.77 -1.46
N TYR A 51 -9.31 -14.01 -0.58
CA TYR A 51 -8.81 -15.35 -0.28
C TYR A 51 -9.88 -16.20 0.41
N GLU A 52 -10.48 -15.67 1.48
CA GLU A 52 -11.53 -16.33 2.26
C GLU A 52 -12.76 -16.66 1.39
N TYR A 53 -13.22 -15.71 0.58
CA TYR A 53 -14.40 -15.88 -0.27
C TYR A 53 -14.09 -16.44 -1.66
N SER A 54 -12.86 -16.89 -1.91
CA SER A 54 -12.42 -17.34 -3.25
C SER A 54 -13.28 -18.48 -3.81
N GLY A 55 -13.77 -19.39 -2.97
CA GLY A 55 -14.70 -20.45 -3.35
C GLY A 55 -16.05 -19.90 -3.82
N ASN A 56 -16.63 -18.97 -3.06
CA ASN A 56 -17.92 -18.35 -3.37
C ASN A 56 -17.86 -17.50 -4.64
N ILE A 57 -16.76 -16.75 -4.84
CA ILE A 57 -16.55 -15.93 -6.03
C ILE A 57 -16.43 -16.81 -7.28
N LYS A 58 -15.72 -17.94 -7.19
CA LYS A 58 -15.62 -18.92 -8.29
C LYS A 58 -16.97 -19.55 -8.61
N HIS A 59 -17.73 -19.93 -7.58
CA HIS A 59 -19.08 -20.47 -7.75
C HIS A 59 -20.00 -19.46 -8.45
N LEU A 60 -20.00 -18.20 -8.00
CA LEU A 60 -20.72 -17.10 -8.65
C LEU A 60 -20.33 -16.91 -10.12
N ALA A 61 -19.03 -17.02 -10.44
CA ALA A 61 -18.55 -16.95 -11.82
C ALA A 61 -19.01 -18.16 -12.67
N GLN A 62 -19.10 -19.36 -12.09
CA GLN A 62 -19.62 -20.55 -12.75
C GLN A 62 -21.12 -20.45 -13.02
N GLU A 63 -21.91 -20.00 -12.04
CA GLU A 63 -23.36 -19.76 -12.19
C GLU A 63 -23.66 -18.70 -13.26
N ALA A 64 -22.84 -17.65 -13.32
CA ALA A 64 -22.91 -16.63 -14.36
C ALA A 64 -22.68 -17.20 -15.78
N TYR A 65 -21.83 -18.22 -15.90
CA TYR A 65 -21.53 -18.90 -17.17
C TYR A 65 -22.65 -19.85 -17.62
N ILE A 66 -23.31 -20.54 -16.68
CA ILE A 66 -24.30 -21.60 -16.97
C ILE A 66 -25.70 -21.04 -17.31
N GLY A 67 -25.99 -19.77 -17.00
CA GLY A 67 -27.23 -19.13 -17.48
C GLY A 67 -27.67 -17.89 -16.70
N HIS A 68 -27.15 -17.67 -15.50
CA HIS A 68 -27.54 -16.53 -14.67
C HIS A 68 -26.66 -15.30 -14.94
N LYS A 69 -26.78 -14.75 -16.15
CA LYS A 69 -25.91 -13.67 -16.70
C LYS A 69 -25.78 -12.42 -15.82
N THR A 70 -26.74 -12.13 -14.95
CA THR A 70 -26.68 -10.98 -14.03
C THR A 70 -25.61 -11.13 -12.94
N TRP A 71 -25.27 -12.36 -12.53
CA TRP A 71 -24.25 -12.62 -11.51
C TRP A 71 -22.83 -12.38 -12.01
N PHE A 72 -22.64 -12.25 -13.33
CA PHE A 72 -21.36 -11.90 -13.95
C PHE A 72 -20.81 -10.54 -13.50
N PHE A 73 -21.68 -9.59 -13.14
CA PHE A 73 -21.25 -8.26 -12.72
C PHE A 73 -20.54 -8.27 -11.36
N VAL A 74 -20.85 -9.22 -10.48
CA VAL A 74 -20.26 -9.30 -9.13
C VAL A 74 -18.73 -9.44 -9.16
N PRO A 75 -18.14 -10.47 -9.82
CA PRO A 75 -16.69 -10.61 -9.89
C PRO A 75 -16.01 -9.45 -10.64
N ILE A 76 -16.68 -8.83 -11.63
CA ILE A 76 -16.15 -7.65 -12.33
C ILE A 76 -16.04 -6.46 -11.38
N LEU A 77 -17.11 -6.17 -10.63
CA LEU A 77 -17.12 -5.07 -9.68
C LEU A 77 -16.05 -5.27 -8.60
N ILE A 78 -15.89 -6.49 -8.11
CA ILE A 78 -14.82 -6.84 -7.16
C ILE A 78 -13.44 -6.59 -7.76
N MET A 79 -13.20 -7.06 -9.00
CA MET A 79 -11.93 -6.84 -9.70
C MET A 79 -11.64 -5.34 -9.88
N PHE A 80 -12.65 -4.55 -10.27
CA PHE A 80 -12.50 -3.12 -10.50
C PHE A 80 -12.21 -2.36 -9.19
N ALA A 81 -12.97 -2.66 -8.13
CA ALA A 81 -12.73 -2.09 -6.81
C ALA A 81 -11.31 -2.41 -6.31
N PHE A 82 -10.89 -3.68 -6.46
CA PHE A 82 -9.52 -4.09 -6.14
C PHE A 82 -8.48 -3.31 -6.94
N SER A 83 -8.66 -3.17 -8.25
CA SER A 83 -7.73 -2.46 -9.13
C SER A 83 -7.57 -0.98 -8.74
N LEU A 84 -8.67 -0.30 -8.43
CA LEU A 84 -8.63 1.11 -8.00
C LEU A 84 -7.90 1.29 -6.67
N ILE A 85 -8.22 0.45 -5.67
CA ILE A 85 -7.66 0.58 -4.33
C ILE A 85 -6.18 0.18 -4.32
N HIS A 86 -5.86 -0.98 -4.91
CA HIS A 86 -4.49 -1.46 -5.00
C HIS A 86 -3.63 -0.53 -5.87
N GLY A 87 -4.14 -0.06 -7.01
CA GLY A 87 -3.43 0.89 -7.87
C GLY A 87 -3.14 2.21 -7.16
N SER A 88 -4.12 2.75 -6.43
CA SER A 88 -3.92 3.97 -5.63
C SER A 88 -2.88 3.76 -4.52
N PHE A 89 -2.93 2.61 -3.83
CA PHE A 89 -1.90 2.23 -2.87
C PHE A 89 -0.52 2.23 -3.51
N THR A 90 -0.36 1.54 -4.64
CA THR A 90 0.92 1.42 -5.35
C THR A 90 1.47 2.79 -5.75
N ALA A 91 0.64 3.69 -6.27
CA ALA A 91 1.04 5.05 -6.62
C ALA A 91 1.58 5.81 -5.40
N HIS A 92 0.79 5.86 -4.31
CA HIS A 92 1.20 6.56 -3.09
C HIS A 92 2.41 5.92 -2.39
N PHE A 93 2.55 4.60 -2.48
CA PHE A 93 3.70 3.86 -1.96
C PHE A 93 4.97 4.26 -2.70
N TRP A 94 4.98 4.23 -4.03
CA TRP A 94 6.16 4.63 -4.81
C TRP A 94 6.49 6.12 -4.63
N ASP A 95 5.48 6.98 -4.57
CA ASP A 95 5.68 8.40 -4.26
C ASP A 95 6.35 8.61 -2.89
N SER A 96 6.00 7.81 -1.88
CA SER A 96 6.61 7.87 -0.54
C SER A 96 8.09 7.49 -0.55
N LEU A 97 8.49 6.61 -1.47
CA LEU A 97 9.89 6.21 -1.69
C LEU A 97 10.63 7.19 -2.61
N GLY A 98 9.96 8.23 -3.13
CA GLY A 98 10.53 9.18 -4.08
C GLY A 98 10.67 8.64 -5.50
N VAL A 99 10.06 7.49 -5.80
CA VAL A 99 10.04 6.89 -7.14
C VAL A 99 8.86 7.48 -7.90
N LYS A 100 9.13 8.44 -8.79
CA LYS A 100 8.11 9.05 -9.64
C LYS A 100 8.12 8.43 -11.03
N PRO A 101 6.94 8.18 -11.63
CA PRO A 101 6.88 7.81 -13.03
C PRO A 101 7.50 8.91 -13.90
N LYS A 102 8.18 8.49 -14.97
CA LYS A 102 8.70 9.41 -15.98
C LYS A 102 7.51 10.21 -16.54
N LYS A 103 7.58 11.54 -16.47
CA LYS A 103 6.56 12.39 -17.09
C LYS A 103 6.51 12.06 -18.60
N PRO A 104 5.31 11.88 -19.18
CA PRO A 104 5.16 11.68 -20.61
C PRO A 104 5.69 12.88 -21.40
#